data_AF-A0A7V4KDN1-F1
#
_entry.id   AF-A0A7V4KDN1-F1
#
_cell.length_a   1.000
_cell.length_b   1.000
_cell.length_c   1.000
_cell.angle_alpha   90.00
_cell.angle_beta   90.00
_cell.angle_gamma   90.00
#
_symmetry.space_group_name_H-M   'P 1'
#
loop_
_entity.id
_entity.type
_entity.pdbx_description
1 polymer ?
#
loop_
_entity_poly.entity_id
_entity_poly.type
_entity_poly.pdbx_seq_one_letter_code
_entity_poly.pdbx_strand_id
1 'polypeptide(L)'
;MFKSTHQTSEILEALTRGIAVYETLRSYNGKPFAISEHYRRLCKSLGYLRIEPPTYKEFEKLIYDNLSERIRVVYVYDGRLISYVLQESTEDFEIDYVKIDFTTVRRADASSIPPDLKSIGRPDIYLARLTKGDNYDVLLLGSKGQLCEGTFSNVFLVKNNKIVTPSLDSGILDGITRMYVLKFLKEKGYSVEERYVEPYEIFYADEVFLTHTSRGIVPVHQIGTLKTLSTSLSENLAKEFEEYVKCLL
;
A
#
# COMPACT_ATOMS: atom_id res chain seq x y z
N MET A 1 13.35 -8.55 -34.32
CA MET A 1 12.29 -7.68 -33.77
C MET A 1 11.12 -7.72 -34.75
N PHE A 2 10.00 -8.34 -34.39
CA PHE A 2 8.83 -8.40 -35.26
C PHE A 2 8.21 -7.00 -35.33
N LYS A 3 8.18 -6.38 -36.52
CA LYS A 3 7.44 -5.13 -36.74
C LYS A 3 6.01 -5.51 -37.11
N SER A 4 5.08 -5.25 -36.21
CA SER A 4 3.65 -5.34 -36.51
C SER A 4 3.28 -4.25 -37.52
N THR A 5 2.48 -4.60 -38.53
CA THR A 5 1.91 -3.66 -39.52
C THR A 5 0.60 -3.03 -39.06
N HIS A 6 0.12 -3.36 -37.85
CA HIS A 6 -1.14 -2.84 -37.33
C HIS A 6 -0.94 -1.54 -36.55
N GLN A 7 -1.61 -0.47 -36.99
CA GLN A 7 -1.85 0.72 -36.18
C GLN A 7 -2.92 0.40 -35.12
N THR A 8 -2.50 -0.08 -33.96
CA THR A 8 -3.35 -0.05 -32.76
C THR A 8 -3.31 1.36 -32.17
N SER A 9 -4.39 1.79 -31.49
CA SER A 9 -4.33 3.06 -30.75
C SER A 9 -3.22 3.01 -29.71
N GLU A 10 -2.54 4.13 -29.46
CA GLU A 10 -1.40 4.22 -28.53
C GLU A 10 -1.77 3.66 -27.13
N ILE A 11 -3.01 3.95 -26.68
CA ILE A 11 -3.59 3.39 -25.44
C ILE A 11 -3.70 1.86 -25.47
N LEU A 12 -4.10 1.25 -26.59
CA LEU A 12 -4.23 -0.21 -26.68
C LEU A 12 -2.86 -0.90 -26.62
N GLU A 13 -1.82 -0.27 -27.16
CA GLU A 13 -0.45 -0.79 -27.05
C GLU A 13 0.08 -0.71 -25.60
N ALA A 14 -0.20 0.38 -24.90
CA ALA A 14 0.11 0.52 -23.47
C ALA A 14 -0.61 -0.54 -22.61
N LEU A 15 -1.91 -0.72 -22.84
CA LEU A 15 -2.74 -1.68 -22.12
C LEU A 15 -2.31 -3.13 -22.37
N THR A 16 -1.93 -3.47 -23.60
CA THR A 16 -1.46 -4.83 -23.94
C THR A 16 -0.10 -5.17 -23.36
N ARG A 17 0.77 -4.17 -23.14
CA ARG A 17 2.09 -4.37 -22.53
C ARG A 17 2.05 -4.32 -21.00
N GLY A 18 0.97 -3.81 -20.40
CA GLY A 18 0.81 -3.73 -18.94
C GLY A 18 1.77 -2.74 -18.27
N ILE A 19 2.30 -1.75 -19.01
CA ILE A 19 3.29 -0.79 -18.51
C ILE A 19 2.56 0.38 -17.87
N ALA A 20 2.18 0.23 -16.61
CA ALA A 20 1.54 1.30 -15.87
C ALA A 20 1.83 1.21 -14.36
N VAL A 21 2.16 2.37 -13.79
CA VAL A 21 2.44 2.57 -12.38
C VAL A 21 1.45 3.55 -11.77
N TYR A 22 1.28 3.52 -10.47
CA TYR A 22 0.34 4.44 -9.84
C TYR A 22 0.79 4.88 -8.45
N GLU A 23 0.32 6.06 -8.06
CA GLU A 23 0.38 6.54 -6.69
C GLU A 23 -1.02 6.85 -6.19
N THR A 24 -1.19 6.72 -4.87
CA THR A 24 -2.42 7.10 -4.17
C THR A 24 -2.01 7.97 -3.01
N LEU A 25 -2.51 9.20 -2.97
CA LEU A 25 -2.23 10.21 -1.96
C LEU A 25 -3.51 10.53 -1.20
N ARG A 26 -3.37 10.94 0.05
CA ARG A 26 -4.44 11.50 0.87
C ARG A 26 -4.13 12.96 1.16
N SER A 27 -5.13 13.82 1.07
CA SER A 27 -5.01 15.22 1.43
C SER A 27 -5.69 15.49 2.77
N TYR A 28 -5.08 16.36 3.57
CA TYR A 28 -5.64 16.84 4.82
C TYR A 28 -5.75 18.36 4.73
N ASN A 29 -6.97 18.90 4.89
CA ASN A 29 -7.23 20.34 4.79
C ASN A 29 -6.62 20.98 3.53
N GLY A 30 -6.77 20.32 2.37
CA GLY A 30 -6.25 20.80 1.09
C GLY A 30 -4.73 20.63 0.87
N LYS A 31 -4.02 19.94 1.77
CA LYS A 31 -2.59 19.64 1.62
C LYS A 31 -2.36 18.15 1.41
N PRO A 32 -1.76 17.72 0.27
CA PRO A 32 -1.38 16.33 0.05
C PRO A 32 -0.30 15.88 1.04
N PHE A 33 -0.52 14.78 1.74
CA PHE A 33 0.44 14.22 2.67
C PHE A 33 1.57 13.48 1.96
N ALA A 34 2.81 13.67 2.44
CA ALA A 34 4.01 12.95 2.00
C ALA A 34 4.26 12.98 0.47
N ILE A 35 3.95 14.11 -0.19
CA ILE A 35 4.02 14.24 -1.64
C ILE A 35 5.42 13.95 -2.21
N SER A 36 6.47 14.33 -1.48
CA SER A 36 7.86 14.06 -1.85
C SER A 36 8.18 12.57 -1.83
N GLU A 37 7.70 11.84 -0.84
CA GLU A 37 7.87 10.40 -0.69
C GLU A 37 7.10 9.64 -1.78
N HIS A 38 5.87 10.08 -2.08
CA HIS A 38 5.08 9.55 -3.19
C HIS A 38 5.79 9.76 -4.53
N TYR A 39 6.36 10.94 -4.76
CA TYR A 39 7.15 11.22 -5.96
C TYR A 39 8.40 10.33 -6.05
N ARG A 40 9.16 10.18 -4.96
CA ARG A 40 10.35 9.29 -4.96
C ARG A 40 10.00 7.84 -5.30
N ARG A 41 8.87 7.33 -4.77
CA ARG A 41 8.41 5.97 -5.08
C ARG A 41 7.91 5.82 -6.52
N LEU A 42 7.25 6.86 -7.06
CA LEU A 42 6.91 6.93 -8.48
C LEU A 42 8.17 6.84 -9.35
N CYS A 43 9.19 7.66 -9.06
CA CYS A 43 10.47 7.64 -9.78
C CYS A 43 11.13 6.26 -9.70
N LYS A 44 11.11 5.61 -8.53
CA LYS A 44 11.65 4.24 -8.37
C LYS A 44 10.90 3.24 -9.24
N SER A 45 9.56 3.30 -9.24
CA SER A 45 8.70 2.42 -10.04
C SER A 45 8.93 2.60 -11.55
N LEU A 46 9.05 3.84 -12.02
CA LEU A 46 9.38 4.14 -13.42
C LEU A 46 10.83 3.76 -13.78
N GLY A 47 11.75 3.89 -12.83
CA GLY A 47 13.16 3.49 -12.98
C GLY A 47 13.33 2.00 -13.25
N TYR A 48 12.57 1.13 -12.57
CA TYR A 48 12.55 -0.32 -12.89
C TYR A 48 12.13 -0.60 -14.34
N LEU A 49 11.28 0.25 -14.90
CA LEU A 49 10.76 0.14 -16.26
C LEU A 49 11.61 0.91 -17.28
N ARG A 50 12.68 1.59 -16.82
CA ARG A 50 13.55 2.47 -17.63
C ARG A 50 12.79 3.59 -18.34
N ILE A 51 11.81 4.16 -17.64
CA ILE A 51 10.99 5.28 -18.12
C ILE A 51 11.38 6.53 -17.34
N GLU A 52 11.59 7.63 -18.05
CA GLU A 52 11.87 8.93 -17.43
C GLU A 52 10.61 9.41 -16.68
N PRO A 53 10.72 9.76 -15.38
CA PRO A 53 9.60 10.32 -14.63
C PRO A 53 9.29 11.77 -15.04
N PRO A 54 8.08 12.29 -14.75
CA PRO A 54 7.86 13.73 -14.77
C PRO A 54 8.77 14.41 -13.75
N THR A 55 9.05 15.70 -13.92
CA THR A 55 9.75 16.48 -12.89
C THR A 55 8.91 16.56 -11.61
N TYR A 56 9.55 16.78 -10.46
CA TYR A 56 8.85 16.96 -9.18
C TYR A 56 7.79 18.06 -9.28
N LYS A 57 8.11 19.17 -9.95
CA LYS A 57 7.21 20.32 -10.13
C LYS A 57 5.97 19.97 -10.97
N GLU A 58 6.13 19.17 -12.03
CA GLU A 58 5.01 18.70 -12.84
C GLU A 58 4.11 17.74 -12.05
N PHE A 59 4.70 16.81 -11.31
CA PHE A 59 3.98 15.90 -10.43
C PHE A 59 3.20 16.67 -9.35
N GLU A 60 3.89 17.57 -8.64
CA GLU A 60 3.29 18.40 -7.59
C GLU A 60 2.14 19.24 -8.14
N LYS A 61 2.34 19.92 -9.27
CA LYS A 61 1.28 20.69 -9.93
C LYS A 61 0.09 19.81 -10.28
N LEU A 62 0.30 18.62 -10.85
CA LEU A 62 -0.79 17.69 -11.21
C LEU A 62 -1.61 17.31 -9.98
N ILE A 63 -0.97 17.05 -8.83
CA ILE A 63 -1.67 16.72 -7.58
C ILE A 63 -2.47 17.92 -7.07
N TYR A 64 -1.89 19.13 -7.04
CA TYR A 64 -2.57 20.32 -6.57
C TYR A 64 -3.72 20.80 -7.49
N ASP A 65 -3.58 20.62 -8.81
CA ASP A 65 -4.66 20.92 -9.76
C ASP A 65 -5.87 19.97 -9.59
N ASN A 66 -5.67 18.79 -8.99
CA ASN A 66 -6.68 17.75 -8.83
C ASN A 66 -6.92 17.39 -7.36
N LEU A 67 -6.84 18.38 -6.45
CA LEU A 67 -7.05 18.16 -5.02
C LEU A 67 -8.38 17.47 -4.73
N SER A 68 -8.31 16.46 -3.87
CA SER A 68 -9.44 15.77 -3.25
C SER A 68 -8.94 15.08 -1.97
N GLU A 69 -9.84 14.54 -1.17
CA GLU A 69 -9.45 13.78 0.03
C GLU A 69 -8.55 12.60 -0.32
N ARG A 70 -8.86 11.90 -1.42
CA ARG A 70 -8.03 10.82 -1.94
C ARG A 70 -7.80 10.95 -3.44
N ILE A 71 -6.53 11.11 -3.81
CA ILE A 71 -6.08 11.29 -5.19
C ILE A 71 -5.37 10.03 -5.63
N ARG A 72 -5.77 9.43 -6.75
CA ARG A 72 -5.00 8.37 -7.40
C ARG A 72 -4.53 8.84 -8.76
N VAL A 73 -3.22 8.84 -8.97
CA VAL A 73 -2.62 9.11 -10.27
C VAL A 73 -2.07 7.82 -10.85
N VAL A 74 -2.48 7.50 -12.08
CA VAL A 74 -2.00 6.35 -12.85
C VAL A 74 -1.20 6.88 -14.03
N TYR A 75 0.03 6.42 -14.16
CA TYR A 75 0.89 6.71 -15.30
C TYR A 75 0.96 5.48 -16.20
N VAL A 76 0.61 5.66 -17.46
CA VAL A 76 0.59 4.64 -18.51
C VAL A 76 1.65 5.01 -19.55
N TYR A 77 2.43 4.03 -20.02
CA TYR A 77 3.48 4.26 -21.00
C TYR A 77 3.23 3.49 -22.30
N ASP A 78 3.13 4.23 -23.41
CA ASP A 78 2.95 3.72 -24.78
C ASP A 78 4.06 4.16 -25.74
N GLY A 79 5.15 4.71 -25.21
CA GLY A 79 6.15 5.47 -25.95
C GLY A 79 6.26 6.91 -25.43
N ARG A 80 5.19 7.41 -24.82
CA ARG A 80 5.18 8.63 -23.99
C ARG A 80 4.53 8.29 -22.64
N LEU A 81 4.75 9.15 -21.65
CA LEU A 81 4.18 8.97 -20.32
C LEU A 81 2.87 9.77 -20.21
N ILE A 82 1.75 9.07 -20.05
CA ILE A 82 0.41 9.64 -19.97
C ILE A 82 -0.12 9.47 -18.56
N SER A 83 -0.65 10.53 -17.95
CA SER A 83 -1.22 10.51 -16.60
C SER A 83 -2.76 10.53 -16.62
N TYR A 84 -3.37 9.72 -15.76
CA TYR A 84 -4.80 9.73 -15.47
C TYR A 84 -5.00 9.95 -13.98
N VAL A 85 -5.88 10.88 -13.60
CA VAL A 85 -6.16 11.21 -12.21
C VAL A 85 -7.59 10.80 -11.85
N LEU A 86 -7.73 10.12 -10.71
CA LEU A 86 -9.01 9.80 -10.09
C LEU A 86 -9.08 10.54 -8.75
N GLN A 87 -10.21 11.19 -8.51
CA GLN A 87 -10.52 11.93 -7.28
C GLN A 87 -11.66 11.22 -6.57
N GLU A 88 -11.48 10.92 -5.29
CA GLU A 88 -12.46 10.18 -4.47
C GLU A 88 -12.62 10.89 -3.11
N SER A 89 -13.85 10.89 -2.58
CA SER A 89 -14.10 11.25 -1.18
C SER A 89 -13.68 10.09 -0.27
N THR A 90 -13.27 10.39 0.96
CA THR A 90 -13.03 9.40 2.01
C THR A 90 -14.23 9.20 2.95
N GLU A 91 -15.28 10.01 2.79
CA GLU A 91 -16.54 9.91 3.53
C GLU A 91 -17.28 8.57 3.26
N ASP A 92 -17.02 7.93 2.12
CA ASP A 92 -17.66 6.67 1.73
C ASP A 92 -17.11 5.40 2.44
N PHE A 93 -16.18 5.55 3.39
CA PHE A 93 -15.50 4.42 4.04
C PHE A 93 -15.78 4.31 5.54
N GLU A 94 -17.02 4.32 6.01
CA GLU A 94 -17.28 3.91 7.40
C GLU A 94 -16.84 2.44 7.59
N ILE A 95 -15.88 2.23 8.50
CA ILE A 95 -15.32 0.91 8.79
C ILE A 95 -15.49 0.68 10.28
N ASP A 96 -16.57 0.03 10.66
CA ASP A 96 -16.84 -0.31 12.06
C ASP A 96 -16.17 -1.62 12.48
N TYR A 97 -15.98 -2.54 11.53
CA TYR A 97 -15.44 -3.86 11.82
C TYR A 97 -14.53 -4.34 10.68
N VAL A 98 -13.32 -4.75 11.05
CA VAL A 98 -12.30 -5.18 10.10
C VAL A 98 -12.02 -6.65 10.33
N LYS A 99 -12.48 -7.45 9.39
CA LYS A 99 -12.14 -8.87 9.27
C LYS A 99 -11.06 -9.04 8.21
N ILE A 100 -10.04 -9.84 8.46
CA ILE A 100 -9.04 -10.24 7.46
C ILE A 100 -8.94 -11.76 7.39
N ASP A 101 -8.35 -12.26 6.33
CA ASP A 101 -7.97 -13.67 6.23
C ASP A 101 -6.72 -13.84 5.35
N PHE A 102 -6.25 -15.06 5.19
CA PHE A 102 -5.18 -15.38 4.25
C PHE A 102 -5.74 -15.74 2.89
N THR A 103 -5.10 -15.24 1.84
CA THR A 103 -5.33 -15.76 0.49
C THR A 103 -4.48 -17.02 0.24
N THR A 104 -4.93 -17.87 -0.68
CA THR A 104 -4.14 -18.98 -1.20
C THR A 104 -3.07 -18.54 -2.20
N VAL A 105 -3.14 -17.28 -2.67
CA VAL A 105 -2.20 -16.69 -3.61
C VAL A 105 -0.95 -16.19 -2.90
N ARG A 106 0.23 -16.59 -3.40
CA ARG A 106 1.51 -16.11 -2.87
C ARG A 106 1.85 -14.73 -3.44
N ARG A 107 2.51 -13.92 -2.63
CA ARG A 107 3.13 -12.67 -3.10
C ARG A 107 4.19 -13.01 -4.14
N ALA A 108 4.23 -12.26 -5.24
CA ALA A 108 5.29 -12.42 -6.23
C ALA A 108 6.67 -12.32 -5.55
N ASP A 109 7.54 -13.30 -5.83
CA ASP A 109 8.88 -13.33 -5.27
C ASP A 109 9.68 -12.10 -5.70
N ALA A 110 10.42 -11.51 -4.77
CA ALA A 110 11.25 -10.32 -5.03
C ALA A 110 12.33 -10.56 -6.10
N SER A 111 12.75 -11.81 -6.31
CA SER A 111 13.66 -12.21 -7.40
C SER A 111 12.98 -12.21 -8.77
N SER A 112 11.64 -12.20 -8.80
CA SER A 112 10.84 -12.21 -10.04
C SER A 112 10.32 -10.81 -10.37
N ILE A 113 9.73 -10.12 -9.39
CA ILE A 113 9.21 -8.77 -9.54
C ILE A 113 9.65 -7.94 -8.33
N PRO A 114 10.29 -6.77 -8.52
CA PRO A 114 10.65 -5.90 -7.42
C PRO A 114 9.42 -5.61 -6.55
N PRO A 115 9.47 -5.86 -5.23
CA PRO A 115 8.28 -5.77 -4.39
C PRO A 115 7.78 -4.33 -4.24
N ASP A 116 8.67 -3.36 -4.45
CA ASP A 116 8.46 -1.93 -4.41
C ASP A 116 8.10 -1.29 -5.77
N LEU A 117 7.97 -2.10 -6.83
CA LEU A 117 7.33 -1.66 -8.07
C LEU A 117 5.81 -1.55 -7.87
N LYS A 118 5.32 -0.31 -7.76
CA LYS A 118 3.89 -0.03 -7.58
C LYS A 118 3.17 0.07 -8.92
N SER A 119 2.98 -1.08 -9.57
CA SER A 119 2.31 -1.20 -10.86
C SER A 119 0.86 -1.68 -10.76
N ILE A 120 0.04 -1.37 -11.77
CA ILE A 120 -1.29 -1.99 -11.92
C ILE A 120 -1.20 -3.42 -12.48
N GLY A 121 -0.09 -3.76 -13.16
CA GLY A 121 0.18 -5.08 -13.71
C GLY A 121 0.63 -6.11 -12.65
N ARG A 122 -0.15 -6.28 -11.59
CA ARG A 122 0.13 -7.18 -10.46
C ARG A 122 -0.92 -8.29 -10.39
N PRO A 123 -0.81 -9.34 -11.23
CA PRO A 123 -1.80 -10.41 -11.26
C PRO A 123 -1.86 -11.18 -9.93
N ASP A 124 -0.75 -11.29 -9.20
CA ASP A 124 -0.70 -11.87 -7.85
C ASP A 124 -1.63 -11.11 -6.88
N ILE A 125 -1.58 -9.78 -6.90
CA ILE A 125 -2.46 -8.92 -6.09
C ILE A 125 -3.92 -9.01 -6.57
N TYR A 126 -4.16 -9.04 -7.88
CA TYR A 126 -5.51 -9.18 -8.42
C TYR A 126 -6.15 -10.53 -8.03
N LEU A 127 -5.42 -11.63 -8.22
CA LEU A 127 -5.89 -12.96 -7.85
C LEU A 127 -6.13 -13.08 -6.34
N ALA A 128 -5.27 -12.49 -5.52
CA ALA A 128 -5.48 -12.43 -4.07
C ALA A 128 -6.79 -11.70 -3.73
N ARG A 129 -7.11 -10.59 -4.39
CA ARG A 129 -8.38 -9.88 -4.18
C ARG A 129 -9.61 -10.70 -4.54
N LEU A 130 -9.52 -11.63 -5.50
CA LEU A 130 -10.63 -12.52 -5.83
C LEU A 130 -10.96 -13.49 -4.69
N THR A 131 -10.03 -13.77 -3.78
CA THR A 131 -10.27 -14.63 -2.60
C THR A 131 -10.74 -13.84 -1.38
N LYS A 132 -10.95 -12.53 -1.50
CA LYS A 132 -11.22 -11.63 -0.37
C LYS A 132 -12.51 -11.97 0.38
N GLY A 133 -13.57 -12.38 -0.33
CA GLY A 133 -14.88 -12.64 0.28
C GLY A 133 -15.42 -11.41 1.01
N ASP A 134 -15.88 -11.60 2.25
CA ASP A 134 -16.37 -10.54 3.16
C ASP A 134 -15.25 -9.83 3.94
N ASN A 135 -14.00 -10.26 3.80
CA ASN A 135 -12.88 -9.66 4.51
C ASN A 135 -12.61 -8.25 4.00
N TYR A 136 -12.07 -7.37 4.85
CA TYR A 136 -11.60 -6.04 4.53
C TYR A 136 -10.36 -6.05 3.63
N ASP A 137 -9.43 -6.96 3.89
CA ASP A 137 -8.27 -7.27 3.06
C ASP A 137 -7.90 -8.75 3.28
N VAL A 138 -7.05 -9.29 2.42
CA VAL A 138 -6.46 -10.62 2.62
C VAL A 138 -4.95 -10.55 2.59
N LEU A 139 -4.31 -11.27 3.50
CA LEU A 139 -2.88 -11.31 3.68
C LEU A 139 -2.26 -12.30 2.71
N LEU A 140 -1.21 -11.85 2.02
CA LEU A 140 -0.38 -12.69 1.18
C LEU A 140 0.82 -13.21 1.99
N LEU A 141 1.20 -14.43 1.68
CA LEU A 141 2.44 -15.02 2.14
C LEU A 141 3.48 -15.01 1.02
N GLY A 142 4.75 -14.87 1.39
CA GLY A 142 5.87 -14.92 0.47
C GLY A 142 6.17 -16.36 0.03
N SER A 143 7.11 -16.46 -0.90
CA SER A 143 7.59 -17.73 -1.47
C SER A 143 8.22 -18.67 -0.44
N LYS A 144 8.79 -18.14 0.65
CA LYS A 144 9.37 -18.92 1.76
C LYS A 144 8.36 -19.22 2.87
N GLY A 145 7.09 -18.83 2.70
CA GLY A 145 6.05 -19.03 3.70
C GLY A 145 5.85 -17.88 4.68
N GLN A 146 6.74 -16.88 4.71
CA GLN A 146 6.67 -15.74 5.61
C GLN A 146 5.44 -14.86 5.34
N LEU A 147 4.94 -14.19 6.38
CA LEU A 147 3.94 -13.14 6.24
C LEU A 147 4.53 -11.93 5.48
N CYS A 148 3.79 -11.45 4.47
CA CYS A 148 4.17 -10.27 3.69
C CYS A 148 3.26 -9.08 4.03
N GLU A 149 2.21 -8.89 3.25
CA GLU A 149 1.36 -7.69 3.27
C GLU A 149 -0.05 -8.07 2.81
N GLY A 150 -1.01 -7.16 2.96
CA GLY A 150 -2.33 -7.28 2.35
C GLY A 150 -2.32 -6.90 0.86
N THR A 151 -3.48 -6.95 0.21
CA THR A 151 -3.59 -6.61 -1.22
C THR A 151 -3.49 -5.10 -1.49
N PHE A 152 -3.64 -4.27 -0.45
CA PHE A 152 -3.46 -2.82 -0.53
C PHE A 152 -2.90 -2.20 0.76
N SER A 153 -2.46 -3.01 1.71
CA SER A 153 -2.06 -2.58 3.06
C SER A 153 -0.81 -3.30 3.54
N ASN A 154 -0.03 -2.68 4.43
CA ASN A 154 0.97 -3.40 5.24
C ASN A 154 0.33 -3.87 6.55
N VAL A 155 0.96 -4.82 7.25
CA VAL A 155 0.43 -5.44 8.48
C VAL A 155 1.41 -5.29 9.65
N PHE A 156 0.85 -5.09 10.84
CA PHE A 156 1.58 -5.00 12.11
C PHE A 156 0.89 -5.89 13.15
N LEU A 157 1.68 -6.52 14.00
CA LEU A 157 1.24 -7.37 15.11
C LEU A 157 1.71 -6.75 16.41
N VAL A 158 0.86 -6.77 17.42
CA VAL A 158 1.19 -6.36 18.79
C VAL A 158 1.22 -7.61 19.66
N LYS A 159 2.32 -7.83 20.38
CA LYS A 159 2.42 -8.88 21.40
C LYS A 159 3.18 -8.40 22.61
N ASN A 160 2.58 -8.47 23.80
CA ASN A 160 3.20 -8.04 25.07
C ASN A 160 3.82 -6.63 24.98
N ASN A 161 3.06 -5.67 24.43
CA ASN A 161 3.50 -4.29 24.16
C ASN A 161 4.69 -4.12 23.19
N LYS A 162 5.13 -5.18 22.51
CA LYS A 162 6.07 -5.10 21.40
C LYS A 162 5.30 -5.11 20.09
N ILE A 163 5.73 -4.27 19.15
CA ILE A 163 5.14 -4.18 17.83
C ILE A 163 6.12 -4.83 16.84
N VAL A 164 5.61 -5.70 15.98
CA VAL A 164 6.39 -6.29 14.90
C VAL A 164 5.67 -6.09 13.57
N THR A 165 6.44 -5.85 12.52
CA THR A 165 5.95 -5.83 11.14
C THR A 165 6.90 -6.60 10.24
N PRO A 166 6.41 -7.23 9.16
CA PRO A 166 7.29 -7.80 8.15
C PRO A 166 8.33 -6.79 7.67
N SER A 167 9.60 -7.21 7.64
CA SER A 167 10.71 -6.44 7.07
C SER A 167 10.58 -6.29 5.55
N LEU A 168 11.31 -5.35 4.94
CA LEU A 168 11.35 -5.22 3.48
C LEU A 168 11.87 -6.49 2.78
N ASP A 169 12.76 -7.24 3.44
CA ASP A 169 13.29 -8.53 2.97
C ASP A 169 12.21 -9.62 2.89
N SER A 170 11.03 -9.39 3.47
CA SER A 170 9.86 -10.25 3.29
C SER A 170 9.23 -10.11 1.90
N GLY A 171 9.65 -9.15 1.07
CA GLY A 171 9.11 -8.93 -0.28
C GLY A 171 7.84 -8.06 -0.31
N ILE A 172 7.71 -7.15 0.65
CA ILE A 172 6.59 -6.22 0.78
C ILE A 172 6.85 -4.91 0.05
N LEU A 173 5.79 -4.17 -0.29
CA LEU A 173 5.90 -2.80 -0.72
C LEU A 173 6.37 -1.93 0.45
N ASP A 174 7.37 -1.10 0.22
CA ASP A 174 7.78 -0.06 1.16
C ASP A 174 6.70 1.04 1.23
N GLY A 175 5.71 0.81 2.09
CA GLY A 175 4.54 1.65 2.22
C GLY A 175 4.90 2.99 2.86
N ILE A 176 4.54 4.11 2.23
CA ILE A 176 4.76 5.45 2.80
C ILE A 176 4.04 5.60 4.14
N THR A 177 2.78 5.14 4.26
CA THR A 177 2.06 5.13 5.54
C THR A 177 2.79 4.27 6.57
N ARG A 178 3.24 3.07 6.20
CA ARG A 178 4.06 2.19 7.08
C ARG A 178 5.31 2.91 7.58
N MET A 179 6.04 3.59 6.70
CA MET A 179 7.24 4.37 7.06
C MET A 179 6.92 5.46 8.10
N TYR A 180 5.84 6.23 7.90
CA TYR A 180 5.44 7.25 8.88
C TYR A 180 4.91 6.64 10.19
N VAL A 181 4.22 5.50 10.13
CA VAL A 181 3.78 4.77 11.34
C VAL A 181 4.99 4.27 12.13
N LEU A 182 6.02 3.72 11.49
CA LEU A 182 7.27 3.32 12.15
C LEU A 182 7.95 4.51 12.85
N LYS A 183 8.02 5.66 12.17
CA LYS A 183 8.56 6.91 12.74
C LYS A 183 7.75 7.36 13.95
N PHE A 184 6.43 7.44 13.80
CA PHE A 184 5.48 7.83 14.85
C PHE A 184 5.60 6.93 16.09
N LEU A 185 5.61 5.61 15.90
CA LEU A 185 5.73 4.65 16.99
C LEU A 185 7.06 4.79 17.74
N LYS A 186 8.16 5.01 17.00
CA LYS A 186 9.49 5.25 17.59
C LYS A 186 9.51 6.53 18.42
N GLU A 187 8.91 7.62 17.92
CA GLU A 187 8.81 8.91 18.63
C GLU A 187 7.95 8.80 19.90
N LYS A 188 6.94 7.92 19.89
CA LYS A 188 6.11 7.57 21.06
C LYS A 188 6.80 6.63 22.06
N GLY A 189 7.99 6.12 21.74
CA GLY A 189 8.76 5.22 22.62
C GLY A 189 8.35 3.75 22.55
N TYR A 190 7.60 3.32 21.54
CA TYR A 190 7.29 1.91 21.35
C TYR A 190 8.50 1.12 20.84
N SER A 191 8.63 -0.12 21.32
CA SER A 191 9.57 -1.09 20.76
C SER A 191 8.99 -1.68 19.48
N VAL A 192 9.53 -1.28 18.33
CA VAL A 192 9.12 -1.79 17.02
C VAL A 192 10.24 -2.60 16.38
N GLU A 193 9.92 -3.80 15.92
CA GLU A 193 10.84 -4.70 15.23
C GLU A 193 10.38 -4.92 13.78
N GLU A 194 11.29 -4.70 12.82
CA GLU A 194 11.09 -5.10 11.43
C GLU A 194 11.84 -6.42 11.20
N ARG A 195 11.12 -7.53 11.01
CA ARG A 195 11.74 -8.86 10.82
C ARG A 195 10.90 -9.77 9.93
N TYR A 196 11.39 -10.97 9.67
CA TYR A 196 10.54 -12.05 9.17
C TYR A 196 9.49 -12.41 10.24
N VAL A 197 8.24 -12.50 9.81
CA VAL A 197 7.10 -12.86 10.65
C VAL A 197 6.53 -14.16 10.12
N GLU A 198 6.44 -15.16 10.98
CA GLU A 198 5.81 -16.42 10.64
C GLU A 198 4.29 -16.25 10.61
N PRO A 199 3.56 -16.87 9.67
CA PRO A 199 2.12 -16.67 9.54
C PRO A 199 1.34 -16.99 10.81
N TYR A 200 1.79 -17.98 11.59
CA TYR A 200 1.09 -18.40 12.80
C TYR A 200 1.15 -17.35 13.91
N GLU A 201 2.14 -16.44 13.90
CA GLU A 201 2.29 -15.42 14.94
C GLU A 201 1.08 -14.48 15.01
N ILE A 202 0.39 -14.28 13.88
CA ILE A 202 -0.80 -13.43 13.82
C ILE A 202 -1.94 -13.94 14.71
N PHE A 203 -2.05 -15.26 14.87
CA PHE A 203 -3.09 -15.88 15.70
C PHE A 203 -2.78 -15.84 17.19
N TYR A 204 -1.53 -15.55 17.55
CA TYR A 204 -1.08 -15.38 18.93
C TYR A 204 -0.90 -13.91 19.31
N ALA A 205 -0.99 -12.98 18.36
CA ALA A 205 -0.91 -11.55 18.62
C ALA A 205 -2.06 -11.08 19.53
N ASP A 206 -1.78 -10.11 20.40
CA ASP A 206 -2.81 -9.48 21.22
C ASP A 206 -3.68 -8.56 20.35
N GLU A 207 -3.04 -7.80 19.44
CA GLU A 207 -3.72 -6.99 18.44
C GLU A 207 -3.04 -7.12 17.08
N VAL A 208 -3.80 -6.85 16.02
CA VAL A 208 -3.29 -6.73 14.65
C VAL A 208 -3.86 -5.46 14.07
N PHE A 209 -3.06 -4.74 13.29
CA PHE A 209 -3.54 -3.59 12.53
C PHE A 209 -2.91 -3.54 11.14
N LEU A 210 -3.65 -2.96 10.22
CA LEU A 210 -3.19 -2.69 8.86
C LEU A 210 -2.77 -1.23 8.73
N THR A 211 -1.95 -0.93 7.72
CA THR A 211 -1.64 0.47 7.36
C THR A 211 -1.74 0.72 5.86
N HIS A 212 -2.42 1.78 5.46
CA HIS A 212 -2.48 2.24 4.06
C HIS A 212 -2.87 3.72 3.94
N THR A 213 -2.56 4.35 2.79
CA THR A 213 -2.69 5.80 2.60
C THR A 213 -4.08 6.36 2.88
N SER A 214 -5.14 5.65 2.49
CA SER A 214 -6.51 6.16 2.64
C SER A 214 -6.97 6.32 4.09
N ARG A 215 -6.42 5.54 5.05
CA ARG A 215 -6.92 5.50 6.43
C ARG A 215 -5.86 5.65 7.52
N GLY A 216 -4.57 5.52 7.19
CA GLY A 216 -3.53 5.51 8.22
C GLY A 216 -3.44 4.12 8.85
N ILE A 217 -3.73 4.02 10.16
CA ILE A 217 -3.75 2.77 10.93
C ILE A 217 -5.19 2.25 10.99
N VAL A 218 -5.38 0.95 10.75
CA VAL A 218 -6.68 0.29 10.72
C VAL A 218 -6.68 -0.94 11.65
N PRO A 219 -7.34 -0.86 12.82
CA PRO A 219 -7.44 -1.98 13.77
C PRO A 219 -8.15 -3.19 13.15
N VAL A 220 -7.61 -4.39 13.38
CA VAL A 220 -8.20 -5.66 12.91
C VAL A 220 -8.92 -6.34 14.07
N HIS A 221 -10.19 -6.66 13.83
CA HIS A 221 -11.09 -7.23 14.83
C HIS A 221 -11.16 -8.76 14.76
N GLN A 222 -10.90 -9.34 13.57
CA GLN A 222 -11.03 -10.76 13.33
C GLN A 222 -10.11 -11.25 12.21
N ILE A 223 -9.56 -12.45 12.40
CA ILE A 223 -8.72 -13.17 11.44
C ILE A 223 -9.39 -14.53 11.17
N GLY A 224 -9.90 -14.72 9.95
CA GLY A 224 -10.69 -15.91 9.61
C GLY A 224 -11.90 -16.04 10.53
N THR A 225 -11.92 -17.07 11.38
CA THR A 225 -12.98 -17.32 12.37
C THR A 225 -12.64 -16.85 13.79
N LEU A 226 -11.41 -16.36 14.02
CA LEU A 226 -10.91 -16.00 15.34
C LEU A 226 -10.94 -14.49 15.55
N LYS A 227 -11.51 -14.03 16.66
CA LYS A 227 -11.42 -12.62 17.07
C LYS A 227 -10.02 -12.32 17.60
N THR A 228 -9.53 -11.11 17.34
CA THR A 228 -8.34 -10.61 18.02
C THR A 228 -8.63 -10.43 19.51
N LEU A 229 -7.58 -10.46 20.35
CA LEU A 229 -7.75 -10.33 21.79
C LEU A 229 -8.19 -8.91 22.18
N SER A 230 -7.71 -7.91 21.46
CA SER A 230 -8.02 -6.50 21.67
C SER A 230 -7.82 -5.70 20.37
N THR A 231 -8.45 -4.52 20.30
CA THR A 231 -8.19 -3.45 19.33
C THR A 231 -7.88 -2.12 20.02
N SER A 232 -7.82 -2.07 21.35
CA SER A 232 -7.76 -0.82 22.11
C SER A 232 -6.47 -0.01 21.86
N LEU A 233 -5.31 -0.67 21.78
CA LEU A 233 -4.05 0.01 21.49
C LEU A 233 -4.08 0.54 20.04
N SER A 234 -4.44 -0.31 19.08
CA SER A 234 -4.46 0.05 17.66
C SER A 234 -5.50 1.14 17.34
N GLU A 235 -6.65 1.16 18.01
CA GLU A 235 -7.65 2.24 17.92
C GLU A 235 -7.12 3.57 18.47
N ASN A 236 -6.40 3.53 19.59
CA ASN A 236 -5.76 4.71 20.15
C ASN A 236 -4.68 5.24 19.20
N LEU A 237 -3.78 4.37 18.75
CA LEU A 237 -2.73 4.71 17.79
C LEU A 237 -3.30 5.27 16.48
N ALA A 238 -4.45 4.77 16.00
CA ALA A 238 -5.10 5.31 14.82
C ALA A 238 -5.53 6.77 14.98
N LYS A 239 -6.16 7.12 16.11
CA LYS A 239 -6.55 8.50 16.42
C LYS A 239 -5.33 9.40 16.56
N GLU A 240 -4.32 8.95 17.29
CA GLU A 240 -3.09 9.71 17.51
C GLU A 240 -2.28 9.91 16.24
N PHE A 241 -2.24 8.90 15.35
CA PHE A 241 -1.53 8.98 14.08
C PHE A 241 -2.19 9.99 13.13
N GLU A 242 -3.52 10.08 13.11
CA GLU A 242 -4.22 11.11 12.33
C GLU A 242 -3.85 12.53 12.80
N GLU A 243 -3.76 12.76 14.11
CA GLU A 243 -3.29 14.05 14.64
C GLU A 243 -1.81 14.29 14.34
N TYR A 244 -0.97 13.25 14.44
CA TYR A 244 0.44 13.31 14.06
C TYR A 244 0.62 13.75 12.61
N VAL A 245 -0.15 13.19 11.67
CA VAL A 245 -0.10 13.57 10.25
C VAL A 245 -0.50 15.03 10.04
N LYS A 246 -1.54 15.52 10.74
CA LYS A 246 -1.95 16.93 10.66
C LYS A 246 -0.86 17.88 11.15
N CYS A 247 -0.07 17.50 12.15
CA CYS A 247 1.05 18.29 12.65
C CYS A 247 2.24 18.39 11.67
N LEU A 248 2.35 17.47 10.71
CA LEU A 248 3.43 17.46 9.72
C LEU A 248 3.16 18.36 8.50
N LEU A 249 1.95 18.94 8.38
CA LEU A 249 1.45 19.65 7.19
C LEU A 249 1.33 21.16 7.35
#